data_AF-A0A1E7EPE3-F1
#
_entry.id   AF-A0A1E7EPE3-F1
#
_cell.length_a   1.000
_cell.length_b   1.000
_cell.length_c   1.000
_cell.angle_alpha   90.00
_cell.angle_beta   90.00
_cell.angle_gamma   90.00
#
_symmetry.space_group_name_H-M   'P 1'
#
loop_
_entity.id
_entity.type
_entity.pdbx_description
1 polymer ?
#
loop_
_entity_poly.entity_id
_entity_poly.type
_entity_poly.pdbx_seq_one_letter_code
_entity_poly.pdbx_strand_id
1 'polypeptide(L)'
;MSKEGQAQQIKPAEVAKQIKRLLKELSEPRADVARLDELRRIFTQLNDVGELTFPKTTTTTSTTKSGSRSVAAKWSTFLHKSHDTMISQLCERVKLGRHASIRCLWGVIAGSPKGLSSSSYRYVNAELLEKWMCAMTSQESTEMDKGMTNMVDNELLRPYRDIQFYSLGVITKLATSVYNDDGDSDDDDDDDEK
;
A
#
# COMPACT_ATOMS: atom_id res chain seq x y z
N MET A 1 -17.65 -34.62 15.04
CA MET A 1 -16.23 -34.77 14.63
C MET A 1 -15.81 -33.46 13.95
N SER A 2 -15.34 -32.49 14.73
CA SER A 2 -14.90 -31.20 14.20
C SER A 2 -13.38 -31.22 14.12
N LYS A 3 -12.83 -31.11 12.91
CA LYS A 3 -11.38 -31.01 12.70
C LYS A 3 -10.90 -29.69 13.28
N GLU A 4 -10.12 -29.77 14.35
CA GLU A 4 -9.28 -28.68 14.83
C GLU A 4 -8.41 -28.20 13.67
N GLY A 5 -8.56 -26.91 13.32
CA GLY A 5 -7.69 -26.25 12.36
C GLY A 5 -6.28 -26.25 12.90
N GLN A 6 -5.40 -27.03 12.28
CA GLN A 6 -3.97 -26.94 12.53
C GLN A 6 -3.54 -25.51 12.23
N ALA A 7 -3.25 -24.73 13.27
CA ALA A 7 -2.55 -23.47 13.14
C ALA A 7 -1.20 -23.78 12.49
N GLN A 8 -1.09 -23.46 11.20
CA GLN A 8 0.11 -23.69 10.41
C GLN A 8 1.23 -22.89 11.07
N GLN A 9 2.16 -23.60 11.71
CA GLN A 9 3.25 -22.97 12.43
C GLN A 9 4.13 -22.23 11.42
N ILE A 10 3.97 -20.91 11.33
CA ILE A 10 4.77 -20.08 10.44
C ILE A 10 6.22 -20.14 10.93
N LYS A 11 7.12 -20.60 10.05
CA LYS A 11 8.56 -20.58 10.30
C LYS A 11 9.11 -19.27 9.74
N PRO A 12 9.47 -18.27 10.57
CA PRO A 12 9.81 -16.93 10.07
C PRO A 12 10.99 -16.94 9.09
N ALA A 13 11.98 -17.82 9.30
CA ALA A 13 13.14 -17.93 8.42
C ALA A 13 12.79 -18.43 7.01
N GLU A 14 11.84 -19.37 6.90
CA GLU A 14 11.39 -19.91 5.61
C GLU A 14 10.56 -18.89 4.85
N VAL A 15 9.63 -18.24 5.55
CA VAL A 15 8.83 -17.14 4.99
C VAL A 15 9.71 -15.97 4.57
N ALA A 16 10.71 -15.58 5.37
CA ALA A 16 11.66 -14.54 5.01
C ALA A 16 12.41 -14.87 3.71
N LYS A 17 12.82 -16.13 3.53
CA LYS A 17 13.48 -16.59 2.30
C LYS A 17 12.54 -16.53 1.10
N GLN A 18 11.29 -16.94 1.29
CA GLN A 18 10.26 -16.87 0.25
C GLN A 18 9.95 -15.43 -0.16
N ILE A 19 9.74 -14.54 0.80
CA ILE A 19 9.52 -13.09 0.56
C ILE A 19 10.71 -12.50 -0.19
N LYS A 20 11.95 -12.72 0.27
CA LYS A 20 13.15 -12.19 -0.42
C LYS A 20 13.27 -12.70 -1.85
N ARG A 21 13.00 -13.99 -2.09
CA ARG A 21 13.00 -14.56 -3.44
C ARG A 21 11.94 -13.89 -4.30
N LEU A 22 10.72 -13.78 -3.78
CA LEU A 22 9.62 -13.24 -4.53
C LEU A 22 9.69 -11.73 -4.68
N LEU A 23 10.44 -10.96 -3.88
CA LEU A 23 10.62 -9.52 -4.10
C LEU A 23 11.51 -9.19 -5.31
N LYS A 24 12.26 -10.17 -5.82
CA LYS A 24 13.09 -10.00 -7.01
C LYS A 24 12.18 -9.89 -8.24
N GLU A 25 12.25 -8.75 -8.90
CA GLU A 25 11.44 -8.47 -10.10
C GLU A 25 11.78 -9.40 -11.25
N LEU A 26 10.76 -9.70 -12.06
CA LEU A 26 10.90 -10.51 -13.27
C LEU A 26 10.63 -9.64 -14.49
N SER A 27 11.40 -9.88 -15.56
CA SER A 27 11.22 -9.18 -16.84
C SER A 27 9.94 -9.62 -17.57
N GLU A 28 9.50 -10.86 -17.35
CA GLU A 28 8.32 -11.41 -18.00
C GLU A 28 7.04 -10.97 -17.26
N PRO A 29 6.13 -10.22 -17.91
CA PRO A 29 5.01 -9.58 -17.22
C PRO A 29 4.03 -10.54 -16.54
N ARG A 30 3.75 -11.71 -17.12
CA ARG A 30 2.76 -12.65 -16.54
C ARG A 30 3.31 -13.30 -15.27
N ALA A 31 4.57 -13.74 -15.31
CA ALA A 31 5.28 -14.30 -14.17
C ALA A 31 5.46 -13.25 -13.07
N ASP A 32 5.72 -11.99 -13.43
CA ASP A 32 5.85 -10.91 -12.46
C ASP A 32 4.55 -10.64 -11.70
N VAL A 33 3.40 -10.64 -12.39
CA VAL A 33 2.08 -10.54 -11.77
C VAL A 33 1.80 -11.72 -10.84
N ALA A 34 2.07 -12.94 -11.29
CA ALA A 34 1.86 -14.14 -10.48
C ALA A 34 2.72 -14.14 -9.20
N ARG A 35 3.97 -13.67 -9.31
CA ARG A 35 4.89 -13.46 -8.18
C ARG A 35 4.34 -12.44 -7.18
N LEU A 36 3.81 -11.32 -7.66
CA LEU A 36 3.24 -10.28 -6.80
C LEU A 36 1.94 -10.75 -6.12
N ASP A 37 1.09 -11.51 -6.81
CA ASP A 37 -0.10 -12.10 -6.19
C ASP A 37 0.27 -13.14 -5.12
N GLU A 38 1.33 -13.92 -5.34
CA GLU A 38 1.85 -14.84 -4.32
C GLU A 38 2.39 -14.09 -3.09
N LEU A 39 3.14 -13.00 -3.28
CA LEU A 39 3.55 -12.14 -2.16
C LEU A 39 2.35 -11.59 -1.39
N ARG A 40 1.32 -11.11 -2.09
CA ARG A 40 0.08 -10.63 -1.46
C ARG A 40 -0.54 -11.70 -0.58
N ARG A 41 -0.61 -12.96 -1.04
CA ARG A 41 -1.17 -14.08 -0.25
C ARG A 41 -0.35 -14.33 1.01
N ILE A 42 0.98 -14.32 0.92
CA ILE A 42 1.87 -14.48 2.08
C ILE A 42 1.63 -13.35 3.10
N PHE A 43 1.58 -12.10 2.66
CA PHE A 43 1.33 -10.98 3.57
C PHE A 43 -0.07 -11.00 4.18
N THR A 44 -1.07 -11.46 3.44
CA THR A 44 -2.43 -11.66 3.97
C THR A 44 -2.41 -12.73 5.07
N GLN A 45 -1.76 -13.87 4.82
CA GLN A 45 -1.61 -14.91 5.82
C GLN A 45 -0.86 -14.42 7.08
N LEU A 46 0.20 -13.63 6.90
CA LEU A 46 0.95 -13.04 8.01
C LEU A 46 0.11 -12.03 8.81
N ASN A 47 -0.79 -11.30 8.16
CA ASN A 47 -1.76 -10.42 8.83
C ASN A 47 -2.80 -11.23 9.62
N ASP A 48 -3.34 -12.30 9.01
CA ASP A 48 -4.36 -13.16 9.64
C ASP A 48 -3.85 -13.83 10.93
N VAL A 49 -2.55 -14.19 10.98
CA VAL A 49 -1.92 -14.74 12.20
C VAL A 49 -1.37 -13.67 13.16
N GLY A 50 -1.47 -12.38 12.80
CA GLY A 50 -1.00 -11.26 13.63
C GLY A 50 0.50 -11.00 13.62
N GLU A 51 1.26 -11.61 12.71
CA GLU A 51 2.71 -11.37 12.53
C GLU A 51 2.99 -10.05 11.80
N LEU A 52 2.14 -9.70 10.83
CA LEU A 52 2.15 -8.40 10.17
C LEU A 52 1.11 -7.50 10.85
N THR A 53 1.56 -6.50 11.59
CA THR A 53 0.68 -5.47 12.17
C THR A 53 1.24 -4.10 11.89
N PHE A 54 0.41 -3.13 11.50
CA PHE A 54 0.85 -1.74 11.50
C PHE A 54 0.76 -1.21 12.94
N PRO A 55 1.75 -0.43 13.41
CA PRO A 55 1.74 0.12 14.76
C PRO A 55 0.39 0.79 15.01
N LYS A 56 -0.13 0.74 16.24
CA LYS A 56 -1.26 1.57 16.66
C LYS A 56 -0.73 2.71 17.54
N THR A 57 -0.82 3.97 17.12
CA THR A 57 -0.49 5.14 17.94
C THR A 57 -1.64 5.38 18.90
N THR A 58 -1.76 4.51 19.89
CA THR A 58 -2.31 4.89 21.18
C THR A 58 -1.13 5.21 22.07
N THR A 59 -0.97 6.51 22.34
CA THR A 59 -0.10 7.04 23.38
C THR A 59 -0.29 6.26 24.68
N THR A 60 0.68 5.44 25.05
CA THR A 60 0.98 5.17 26.46
C THR A 60 2.48 4.95 26.58
N THR A 61 3.08 5.87 27.32
CA THR A 61 4.45 5.93 27.80
C THR A 61 4.96 4.57 28.26
N SER A 62 6.10 4.12 27.73
CA SER A 62 7.08 3.42 28.54
C SER A 62 8.47 3.64 27.98
N THR A 63 9.15 4.58 28.62
CA THR A 63 10.59 4.80 28.58
C THR A 63 11.31 3.49 28.87
N THR A 64 11.88 2.85 27.87
CA THR A 64 12.99 1.91 28.05
C THR A 64 13.98 2.08 26.91
N LYS A 65 15.01 2.88 27.18
CA LYS A 65 16.31 2.70 26.53
C LYS A 65 16.73 1.25 26.71
N SER A 66 16.89 0.47 25.65
CA SER A 66 17.69 -0.74 25.69
C SER A 66 18.17 -1.11 24.28
N GLY A 67 19.47 -0.99 24.08
CA GLY A 67 20.21 -1.18 22.83
C GLY A 67 20.31 -2.64 22.37
N SER A 68 19.17 -3.32 22.23
CA SER A 68 19.09 -4.62 21.56
C SER A 68 17.77 -4.68 20.80
N ARG A 69 17.80 -4.47 19.47
CA ARG A 69 16.60 -4.71 18.63
C ARG A 69 16.30 -6.21 18.72
N SER A 70 15.27 -6.55 19.50
CA SER A 70 14.71 -7.89 19.61
C SER A 70 14.51 -8.50 18.21
N VAL A 71 14.68 -9.82 18.10
CA VAL A 71 14.42 -10.57 16.85
C VAL A 71 13.01 -10.26 16.32
N ALA A 72 12.03 -10.13 17.20
CA ALA A 72 10.66 -9.75 16.84
C ALA A 72 10.58 -8.34 16.23
N ALA A 73 11.32 -7.37 16.77
CA ALA A 73 11.38 -6.02 16.21
C ALA A 73 12.03 -6.01 14.83
N LYS A 74 13.14 -6.76 14.65
CA LYS A 74 13.80 -6.90 13.34
C LYS A 74 12.90 -7.58 12.32
N TRP A 75 12.13 -8.59 12.75
CA TRP A 75 11.15 -9.29 11.92
C TRP A 75 10.02 -8.36 11.48
N SER A 76 9.41 -7.62 12.40
CA SER A 76 8.38 -6.63 12.10
C SER A 76 8.88 -5.56 11.12
N THR A 77 10.08 -4.98 11.37
CA THR A 77 10.70 -4.02 10.44
C THR A 77 10.95 -4.64 9.06
N PHE A 78 11.42 -5.89 9.00
CA PHE A 78 11.62 -6.59 7.74
C PHE A 78 10.31 -6.77 6.97
N LEU A 79 9.24 -7.16 7.67
CA LEU A 79 7.92 -7.34 7.07
C LEU A 79 7.37 -6.04 6.51
N HIS A 80 7.42 -4.94 7.28
CA HIS A 80 6.98 -3.62 6.80
C HIS A 80 7.76 -3.17 5.58
N LYS A 81 9.10 -3.22 5.63
CA LYS A 81 9.94 -2.83 4.49
C LYS A 81 9.67 -3.67 3.25
N SER A 82 9.45 -4.98 3.44
CA SER A 82 9.15 -5.90 2.35
C SER A 82 7.77 -5.65 1.74
N HIS A 83 6.78 -5.38 2.59
CA HIS A 83 5.43 -5.01 2.17
C HIS A 83 5.44 -3.69 1.39
N ASP A 84 6.10 -2.65 1.90
CA ASP A 84 6.26 -1.38 1.19
C ASP A 84 6.96 -1.56 -0.17
N THR A 85 8.00 -2.40 -0.25
CA THR A 85 8.68 -2.70 -1.52
C THR A 85 7.73 -3.34 -2.53
N MET A 86 6.90 -4.30 -2.09
CA MET A 86 5.88 -4.93 -2.94
C MET A 86 4.84 -3.89 -3.41
N ILE A 87 4.39 -3.00 -2.53
CA ILE A 87 3.46 -1.92 -2.88
C ILE A 87 4.07 -1.01 -3.94
N SER A 88 5.32 -0.57 -3.76
CA SER A 88 6.01 0.25 -4.76
C SER A 88 6.08 -0.45 -6.11
N GLN A 89 6.43 -1.75 -6.15
CA GLN A 89 6.43 -2.54 -7.39
C GLN A 89 5.04 -2.60 -8.04
N LEU A 90 3.97 -2.76 -7.24
CA LEU A 90 2.61 -2.73 -7.76
C LEU A 90 2.26 -1.36 -8.32
N CYS A 91 2.57 -0.27 -7.61
CA CYS A 91 2.33 1.10 -8.06
C CYS A 91 3.04 1.41 -9.38
N GLU A 92 4.31 1.04 -9.54
CA GLU A 92 5.02 1.20 -10.82
C GLU A 92 4.31 0.46 -11.96
N ARG A 93 3.74 -0.71 -11.69
CA ARG A 93 3.08 -1.52 -12.72
C ARG A 93 1.69 -0.96 -13.04
N VAL A 94 1.05 -0.32 -12.07
CA VAL A 94 -0.17 0.48 -12.27
C VAL A 94 0.12 1.69 -13.15
N LYS A 95 1.23 2.41 -12.94
CA LYS A 95 1.64 3.53 -13.81
C LYS A 95 1.82 3.11 -15.27
N LEU A 96 2.30 1.88 -15.48
CA LEU A 96 2.43 1.22 -16.79
C LEU A 96 1.10 0.66 -17.36
N GLY A 97 -0.05 0.92 -16.73
CA GLY A 97 -1.37 0.48 -17.20
C GLY A 97 -1.66 -1.01 -17.06
N ARG A 98 -0.95 -1.75 -16.18
CA ARG A 98 -1.13 -3.20 -16.04
C ARG A 98 -2.38 -3.54 -15.22
N HIS A 99 -3.48 -3.91 -15.88
CA HIS A 99 -4.77 -4.23 -15.23
C HIS A 99 -4.69 -5.28 -14.12
N ALA A 100 -3.87 -6.32 -14.29
CA ALA A 100 -3.74 -7.37 -13.29
C ALA A 100 -3.06 -6.86 -11.99
N SER A 101 -2.14 -5.90 -12.10
CA SER A 101 -1.49 -5.27 -10.95
C SER A 101 -2.47 -4.40 -10.17
N ILE A 102 -3.44 -3.76 -10.84
CA ILE A 102 -4.51 -3.00 -10.18
C ILE A 102 -5.36 -3.92 -9.30
N ARG A 103 -5.84 -5.04 -9.85
CA ARG A 103 -6.62 -6.03 -9.07
C ARG A 103 -5.81 -6.62 -7.91
N CYS A 104 -4.53 -6.91 -8.15
CA CYS A 104 -3.64 -7.37 -7.09
C CYS A 104 -3.53 -6.34 -5.96
N LEU A 105 -3.34 -5.06 -6.30
CA LEU A 105 -3.23 -3.97 -5.34
C LEU A 105 -4.54 -3.75 -4.55
N TRP A 106 -5.71 -3.88 -5.17
CA TRP A 106 -6.99 -3.89 -4.44
C TRP A 106 -7.06 -5.04 -3.42
N GLY A 107 -6.60 -6.23 -3.82
CA GLY A 107 -6.47 -7.36 -2.91
C GLY A 107 -5.51 -7.07 -1.75
N VAL A 108 -4.43 -6.32 -1.99
CA VAL A 108 -3.50 -5.90 -0.93
C VAL A 108 -4.16 -4.87 -0.01
N ILE A 109 -4.89 -3.89 -0.56
CA ILE A 109 -5.63 -2.88 0.21
C ILE A 109 -6.65 -3.55 1.14
N ALA A 110 -7.36 -4.57 0.65
CA ALA A 110 -8.34 -5.32 1.44
C ALA A 110 -7.71 -6.28 2.47
N GLY A 111 -6.56 -6.89 2.15
CA GLY A 111 -5.91 -7.90 2.98
C GLY A 111 -4.82 -7.38 3.93
N SER A 112 -4.40 -6.12 3.77
CA SER A 112 -3.36 -5.52 4.62
C SER A 112 -3.91 -5.12 5.98
N PRO A 113 -3.05 -5.08 7.02
CA PRO A 113 -3.47 -4.56 8.30
C PRO A 113 -3.98 -3.13 8.14
N LYS A 114 -4.98 -2.78 8.95
CA LYS A 114 -5.54 -1.43 8.93
C LYS A 114 -4.57 -0.49 9.63
N GLY A 115 -4.04 0.47 8.88
CA GLY A 115 -3.19 1.54 9.40
C GLY A 115 -3.94 2.47 10.34
N LEU A 116 -3.19 3.35 11.00
CA LEU A 116 -3.67 4.26 12.04
C LEU A 116 -4.41 5.50 11.55
N SER A 117 -4.25 5.81 10.27
CA SER A 117 -4.59 7.12 9.72
C SER A 117 -6.11 7.35 9.74
N SER A 118 -6.55 8.01 10.80
CA SER A 118 -7.88 8.55 11.08
C SER A 118 -9.01 7.52 11.29
N SER A 119 -9.76 7.70 12.37
CA SER A 119 -10.94 6.91 12.75
C SER A 119 -12.03 6.83 11.67
N SER A 120 -11.93 7.68 10.64
CA SER A 120 -12.86 7.73 9.51
C SER A 120 -12.70 6.53 8.57
N TYR A 121 -11.53 5.87 8.51
CA TYR A 121 -11.23 4.82 7.53
C TYR A 121 -11.30 3.41 8.15
N ARG A 122 -12.49 3.00 8.60
CA ARG A 122 -12.67 1.75 9.39
C ARG A 122 -12.44 0.45 8.60
N TYR A 123 -12.60 0.50 7.27
CA TYR A 123 -12.70 -0.69 6.44
C TYR A 123 -11.51 -0.88 5.49
N VAL A 124 -10.76 0.18 5.22
CA VAL A 124 -9.71 0.21 4.18
C VAL A 124 -8.46 0.89 4.73
N ASN A 125 -7.28 0.40 4.37
CA ASN A 125 -6.03 1.10 4.69
C ASN A 125 -5.90 2.35 3.80
N ALA A 126 -6.11 3.52 4.40
CA ALA A 126 -6.12 4.81 3.69
C ALA A 126 -4.78 5.15 3.03
N GLU A 127 -3.66 4.81 3.66
CA GLU A 127 -2.32 5.09 3.11
C GLU A 127 -2.05 4.26 1.84
N LEU A 128 -2.50 3.01 1.82
CA LEU A 128 -2.39 2.17 0.62
C LEU A 128 -3.32 2.63 -0.48
N LEU A 129 -4.53 3.08 -0.13
CA LEU A 129 -5.47 3.67 -1.09
C LEU A 129 -4.88 4.94 -1.70
N GLU A 130 -4.26 5.79 -0.88
CA GLU A 130 -3.56 7.00 -1.32
C GLU A 130 -2.42 6.68 -2.30
N LYS A 131 -1.51 5.77 -1.93
CA LYS A 131 -0.43 5.29 -2.81
C LYS A 131 -0.96 4.76 -4.15
N TRP A 132 -2.07 4.03 -4.14
CA TRP A 132 -2.72 3.54 -5.36
C TRP A 132 -3.26 4.68 -6.23
N MET A 133 -3.98 5.63 -5.63
CA MET A 133 -4.56 6.75 -6.39
C MET A 133 -3.48 7.64 -6.99
N CYS A 134 -2.39 7.92 -6.26
CA CYS A 134 -1.22 8.60 -6.82
C CYS A 134 -0.65 7.86 -8.04
N ALA A 135 -0.52 6.52 -7.95
CA ALA A 135 -0.03 5.72 -9.06
C ALA A 135 -0.96 5.75 -10.28
N MET A 136 -2.28 5.82 -10.06
CA MET A 136 -3.27 5.96 -11.13
C MET A 136 -3.21 7.34 -11.79
N THR A 137 -2.98 8.41 -11.03
CA THR A 137 -2.88 9.77 -11.58
C THR A 137 -1.56 10.01 -12.31
N SER A 138 -0.50 9.29 -11.96
CA SER A 138 0.83 9.38 -12.61
C SER A 138 1.02 8.35 -13.73
N GLN A 139 -0.06 7.88 -14.36
CA GLN A 139 0.07 6.95 -15.48
C GLN A 139 0.76 7.60 -16.67
N GLU A 140 1.70 6.88 -17.28
CA GLU A 140 2.48 7.35 -18.43
C GLU A 140 1.66 7.38 -19.74
N SER A 141 0.53 6.67 -19.77
CA SER A 141 -0.39 6.67 -20.90
C SER A 141 -1.30 7.90 -20.83
N THR A 142 -1.23 8.75 -21.86
CA THR A 142 -2.10 9.93 -22.01
C THR A 142 -3.58 9.57 -22.20
N GLU A 143 -3.86 8.34 -22.63
CA GLU A 143 -5.20 7.77 -22.60
C GLU A 143 -5.27 6.71 -21.50
N MET A 144 -6.01 7.02 -20.44
CA MET A 144 -6.48 6.00 -19.51
C MET A 144 -7.34 5.04 -20.33
N ASP A 145 -6.88 3.79 -20.52
CA ASP A 145 -7.62 2.81 -21.31
C ASP A 145 -9.08 2.77 -20.82
N LYS A 146 -10.04 2.90 -21.75
CA LYS A 146 -11.48 2.85 -21.43
C LYS A 146 -11.81 1.59 -20.64
N GLY A 147 -11.10 0.48 -20.93
CA GLY A 147 -11.21 -0.76 -20.17
C GLY A 147 -10.85 -0.60 -18.69
N MET A 148 -9.79 0.13 -18.39
CA MET A 148 -9.34 0.39 -17.02
C MET A 148 -10.28 1.33 -16.27
N THR A 149 -10.75 2.41 -16.91
CA THR A 149 -11.76 3.31 -16.34
C THR A 149 -13.02 2.54 -15.98
N ASN A 150 -13.51 1.72 -16.90
CA ASN A 150 -14.70 0.89 -16.71
C ASN A 150 -14.51 -0.15 -15.60
N MET A 151 -13.31 -0.71 -15.47
CA MET A 151 -12.95 -1.64 -14.39
C MET A 151 -12.94 -0.95 -13.03
N VAL A 152 -12.28 0.22 -12.91
CA VAL A 152 -12.24 1.00 -11.67
C VAL A 152 -13.66 1.41 -11.26
N ASP A 153 -14.47 1.91 -12.20
CA ASP A 153 -15.82 2.34 -11.91
C ASP A 153 -16.72 1.16 -11.48
N ASN A 154 -16.81 0.10 -12.28
CA ASN A 154 -17.77 -0.97 -12.02
C ASN A 154 -17.33 -1.97 -10.96
N GLU A 155 -16.02 -2.24 -10.81
CA GLU A 155 -15.55 -3.27 -9.87
C GLU A 155 -15.15 -2.68 -8.51
N LEU A 156 -14.69 -1.43 -8.44
CA LEU A 156 -14.15 -0.84 -7.21
C LEU A 156 -15.01 0.32 -6.67
N LEU A 157 -15.35 1.30 -7.49
CA LEU A 157 -16.04 2.48 -6.97
C LEU A 157 -17.52 2.18 -6.79
N ARG A 158 -18.25 1.82 -7.84
CA ARG A 158 -19.70 1.68 -7.84
C ARG A 158 -20.25 0.71 -6.77
N PRO A 159 -19.62 -0.45 -6.49
CA PRO A 159 -20.14 -1.38 -5.49
C PRO A 159 -19.87 -0.95 -4.04
N TYR A 160 -18.83 -0.15 -3.80
CA TYR A 160 -18.30 0.10 -2.45
C TYR A 160 -18.33 1.59 -2.09
N ARG A 161 -19.38 1.99 -1.37
CA ARG A 161 -19.63 3.40 -1.02
C ARG A 161 -18.56 4.00 -0.11
N ASP A 162 -17.99 3.18 0.76
CA ASP A 162 -16.87 3.56 1.63
C ASP A 162 -15.61 3.86 0.81
N ILE A 163 -15.27 3.01 -0.18
CA ILE A 163 -14.17 3.27 -1.10
C ILE A 163 -14.40 4.56 -1.87
N GLN A 164 -15.60 4.82 -2.39
CA GLN A 164 -15.92 6.10 -3.05
C GLN A 164 -15.64 7.30 -2.13
N PHE A 165 -16.15 7.25 -0.89
CA PHE A 165 -15.97 8.33 0.08
C PHE A 165 -14.48 8.55 0.40
N TYR A 166 -13.73 7.48 0.58
CA TYR A 166 -12.30 7.55 0.87
C TYR A 166 -11.49 8.06 -0.32
N SER A 167 -11.83 7.60 -1.53
CA SER A 167 -11.22 8.07 -2.77
C SER A 167 -11.44 9.56 -2.98
N LEU A 168 -12.63 10.09 -2.69
CA LEU A 168 -12.88 11.53 -2.73
C LEU A 168 -11.98 12.29 -1.75
N GLY A 169 -11.83 11.80 -0.52
CA GLY A 169 -10.93 12.41 0.46
C GLY A 169 -9.46 12.41 0.03
N VAL A 170 -8.99 11.33 -0.61
CA VAL A 170 -7.65 11.26 -1.20
C VAL A 170 -7.52 12.23 -2.36
N ILE A 171 -8.50 12.30 -3.27
CA ILE A 171 -8.50 13.26 -4.39
C ILE A 171 -8.41 14.69 -3.87
N THR A 172 -9.17 15.05 -2.84
CA THR A 172 -9.09 16.38 -2.24
C THR A 172 -7.70 16.66 -1.72
N LYS A 173 -7.07 15.73 -0.98
CA LYS A 173 -5.69 15.90 -0.50
C LYS A 173 -4.70 16.09 -1.64
N LEU A 174 -4.79 15.29 -2.70
CA LEU A 174 -3.91 15.40 -3.86
C LEU A 174 -4.09 16.74 -4.58
N ALA A 175 -5.33 17.16 -4.81
CA ALA A 175 -5.64 18.45 -5.41
C ALA A 175 -5.07 19.60 -4.54
N THR A 176 -5.32 19.58 -3.23
CA THR A 176 -4.78 20.59 -2.31
C THR A 176 -3.26 20.61 -2.29
N SER A 177 -2.60 19.45 -2.39
CA SER A 177 -1.13 19.40 -2.47
C SER A 177 -0.60 20.10 -3.72
N VAL A 178 -1.24 19.93 -4.87
CA VAL A 178 -0.83 20.59 -6.12
C VAL A 178 -1.02 22.11 -6.02
N TYR A 179 -2.18 22.57 -5.54
CA TYR A 179 -2.46 24.01 -5.45
C TYR A 179 -1.63 24.75 -4.40
N ASN A 180 -1.14 24.05 -3.37
CA ASN A 180 -0.27 24.65 -2.35
C ASN A 180 1.21 24.67 -2.79
N ASP A 181 1.64 23.77 -3.68
CA ASP A 181 3.01 23.75 -4.23
C ASP A 181 3.22 24.88 -5.27
N ASP A 182 2.15 25.29 -5.96
CA ASP A 182 2.16 26.41 -6.92
C ASP A 182 2.07 27.81 -6.24
N GLY A 183 2.07 27.88 -4.90
CA GLY A 183 1.86 29.12 -4.13
C GLY A 183 3.09 29.71 -3.43
N ASP A 184 4.29 29.14 -3.61
CA ASP A 184 5.52 29.55 -2.92
C ASP A 184 6.61 30.04 -3.90
N SER A 185 6.21 30.56 -5.05
CA SER A 185 7.11 31.19 -6.03
C SER A 185 6.41 32.39 -6.64
N ASP A 186 6.63 33.55 -6.03
CA ASP A 186 6.67 34.90 -6.63
C ASP A 186 6.26 35.90 -5.55
N ASP A 187 7.26 36.52 -4.91
CA ASP A 187 7.26 37.92 -4.46
C ASP A 187 8.56 38.17 -3.66
N ASP A 188 9.68 38.29 -4.37
CA ASP A 188 10.89 38.99 -3.88
C ASP A 188 11.78 39.35 -5.10
N ASP A 189 11.19 40.01 -6.09
CA ASP A 189 11.92 40.75 -7.13
C ASP A 189 11.14 42.05 -7.38
N ASP A 190 11.44 43.10 -6.60
CA ASP A 190 11.65 44.47 -7.09
C ASP A 190 11.79 45.49 -5.93
N ASP A 191 12.56 46.54 -6.23
CA ASP A 191 12.87 47.77 -5.46
C ASP A 191 14.15 47.69 -4.58
N ASP A 192 15.26 48.39 -4.82
CA ASP A 192 15.46 49.68 -5.48
C ASP A 192 16.90 49.81 -6.02
N GLU A 193 17.04 50.10 -7.32
CA GLU A 193 18.23 50.74 -7.89
C GLU A 193 17.91 52.25 -8.06
N LYS A 194 18.49 53.10 -7.20
CA LYS A 194 18.73 54.53 -7.50
C LYS A 194 19.79 55.16 -6.59
#